data_AF-A0A846CDY9-F1
#
_entry.id   AF-A0A846CDY9-F1
#
_cell.length_a   1.000
_cell.length_b   1.000
_cell.length_c   1.000
_cell.angle_alpha   90.00
_cell.angle_beta   90.00
_cell.angle_gamma   90.00
#
_symmetry.space_group_name_H-M   'P 1'
#
loop_
_entity.id
_entity.type
_entity.pdbx_description
1 polymer ?
#
loop_
_entity_poly.entity_id
_entity_poly.type
_entity_poly.pdbx_seq_one_letter_code
_entity_poly.pdbx_strand_id
1 'polypeptide(L)'
;MDIQNKLEDILPFVNLSNETARREILVSPILLEIVHFCHCQLRIEYPLKVNDWLKGSLDYLLRSTNDLLVIEAKNDDLTRGFTQLAVELIALAEVEKNNIFYGAVTMGDVWRFGKLNKKDQQITQDINLFKIPDDLKDLGEVLVGILEGVEN
;
A
#
# COMPACT_ATOMS: atom_id res chain seq x y z
N MET A 1 -4.05 2.04 -23.41
CA MET A 1 -4.17 3.42 -22.92
C MET A 1 -3.50 3.46 -21.58
N ASP A 2 -2.44 4.25 -21.49
CA ASP A 2 -1.65 4.46 -20.27
C ASP A 2 -2.58 4.78 -19.10
N ILE A 3 -2.37 4.15 -17.94
CA ILE A 3 -3.17 4.40 -16.74
C ILE A 3 -3.04 5.86 -16.31
N GLN A 4 -1.89 6.50 -16.55
CA GLN A 4 -1.70 7.91 -16.26
C GLN A 4 -2.72 8.79 -17.00
N ASN A 5 -2.81 8.64 -18.32
CA ASN A 5 -3.77 9.39 -19.14
C ASN A 5 -5.22 9.13 -18.71
N LYS A 6 -5.56 7.88 -18.35
CA LYS A 6 -6.90 7.56 -17.83
C LYS A 6 -7.22 8.35 -16.56
N LEU A 7 -6.27 8.41 -15.63
CA LEU A 7 -6.46 9.13 -14.37
C LEU A 7 -6.60 10.64 -14.62
N GLU A 8 -5.73 11.22 -15.44
CA GLU A 8 -5.80 12.63 -15.83
C GLU A 8 -7.14 13.00 -16.47
N ASP A 9 -7.68 12.13 -17.35
CA ASP A 9 -8.96 12.37 -18.03
C ASP A 9 -10.17 12.31 -17.09
N ILE A 10 -10.17 11.41 -16.09
CA ILE A 10 -11.34 11.22 -15.20
C ILE A 10 -11.35 12.16 -14.00
N LEU A 11 -10.18 12.59 -13.51
CA LEU A 11 -10.05 13.36 -12.29
C LEU A 11 -10.91 14.64 -12.23
N PRO A 12 -11.05 15.42 -13.33
CA PRO A 12 -11.94 16.59 -13.35
C PRO A 12 -13.43 16.28 -13.16
N PHE A 13 -13.85 15.02 -13.34
CA PHE A 13 -15.26 14.60 -13.34
C PHE A 13 -15.67 13.80 -12.11
N VAL A 14 -14.76 13.57 -11.16
CA VAL A 14 -15.01 12.78 -9.94
C VAL A 14 -14.82 13.61 -8.67
N ASN A 15 -15.57 13.26 -7.62
CA ASN A 15 -15.42 13.87 -6.30
C ASN A 15 -14.69 12.89 -5.36
N LEU A 16 -13.49 13.27 -4.92
CA LEU A 16 -12.62 12.47 -4.06
C LEU A 16 -12.72 12.85 -2.56
N SER A 17 -13.90 13.24 -2.10
CA SER A 17 -14.11 13.75 -0.73
C SER A 17 -14.08 12.71 0.39
N ASN A 18 -14.05 11.41 0.07
CA ASN A 18 -14.03 10.34 1.05
C ASN A 18 -13.07 9.20 0.63
N GLU A 19 -12.75 8.34 1.58
CA GLU A 19 -11.81 7.23 1.42
C GLU A 19 -12.27 6.24 0.36
N THR A 20 -13.56 5.89 0.31
CA THR A 20 -14.10 4.96 -0.69
C THR A 20 -13.89 5.48 -2.11
N ALA A 21 -14.21 6.74 -2.38
CA ALA A 21 -14.02 7.34 -3.70
C ALA A 21 -12.54 7.38 -4.09
N ARG A 22 -11.63 7.73 -3.18
CA ARG A 22 -10.18 7.71 -3.42
C ARG A 22 -9.69 6.28 -3.68
N ARG A 23 -10.17 5.31 -2.90
CA ARG A 23 -9.85 3.88 -3.04
C ARG A 23 -10.28 3.35 -4.40
N GLU A 24 -11.48 3.68 -4.87
CA GLU A 24 -12.01 3.18 -6.14
C GLU A 24 -11.39 3.85 -7.35
N ILE A 25 -11.15 5.16 -7.29
CA ILE A 25 -10.75 5.94 -8.47
C ILE A 25 -9.23 6.06 -8.61
N LEU A 26 -8.49 6.14 -7.52
CA LEU A 26 -7.03 6.36 -7.55
C LEU A 26 -6.26 5.10 -7.16
N VAL A 27 -6.60 4.48 -6.04
CA VAL A 27 -5.78 3.40 -5.48
C VAL A 27 -5.99 2.09 -6.23
N SER A 28 -7.23 1.60 -6.31
CA SER A 28 -7.54 0.28 -6.87
C SER A 28 -7.10 0.13 -8.34
N PRO A 29 -7.26 1.12 -9.23
CA PRO A 29 -6.79 1.00 -10.61
C PRO A 29 -5.29 0.79 -10.70
N ILE A 30 -4.50 1.52 -9.90
CA ILE A 30 -3.04 1.36 -9.84
C ILE A 30 -2.69 -0.06 -9.36
N LEU A 31 -3.33 -0.53 -8.28
CA LEU A 31 -3.05 -1.86 -7.74
C LEU A 31 -3.45 -2.98 -8.69
N LEU A 32 -4.50 -2.81 -9.50
CA LEU A 32 -4.89 -3.80 -10.51
C LEU A 32 -3.87 -3.90 -11.65
N GLU A 33 -3.25 -2.79 -12.07
CA GLU A 33 -2.15 -2.83 -13.04
C GLU A 33 -0.92 -3.55 -12.44
N ILE A 34 -0.60 -3.30 -11.15
CA ILE A 34 0.49 -4.01 -10.45
C ILE A 34 0.20 -5.52 -10.33
N VAL A 35 -1.05 -5.89 -10.01
CA VAL A 35 -1.47 -7.30 -10.00
C VAL A 35 -1.29 -7.95 -11.36
N HIS A 36 -1.70 -7.26 -12.42
CA HIS A 36 -1.55 -7.74 -13.79
C HIS A 36 -0.08 -7.93 -14.17
N PHE A 37 0.79 -7.00 -13.79
CA PHE A 37 2.22 -7.05 -14.07
C PHE A 37 2.94 -8.13 -13.25
N CYS A 38 2.84 -8.07 -11.92
CA CYS A 38 3.58 -8.95 -11.01
C CYS A 38 2.97 -10.35 -10.86
N HIS A 39 1.78 -10.60 -11.43
CA HIS A 39 1.03 -11.85 -11.24
C HIS A 39 0.83 -12.22 -9.76
N CYS A 40 0.57 -11.22 -8.91
CA CYS A 40 0.44 -11.38 -7.47
C CYS A 40 -1.05 -11.41 -7.02
N GLN A 41 -1.31 -11.88 -5.81
CA GLN A 41 -2.65 -11.86 -5.23
C GLN A 41 -2.95 -10.50 -4.60
N LEU A 42 -4.11 -9.91 -4.90
CA LEU A 42 -4.67 -8.77 -4.18
C LEU A 42 -5.83 -9.22 -3.30
N ARG A 43 -5.80 -8.86 -2.02
CA ARG A 43 -6.92 -8.99 -1.09
C ARG A 43 -7.36 -7.59 -0.66
N ILE A 44 -8.64 -7.31 -0.78
CA ILE A 44 -9.26 -6.04 -0.40
C ILE A 44 -10.02 -6.28 0.91
N GLU A 45 -9.90 -5.37 1.89
CA GLU A 45 -10.48 -5.52 3.22
C GLU A 45 -10.06 -6.84 3.89
N TYR A 46 -8.75 -7.03 4.01
CA TYR A 46 -8.18 -8.26 4.56
C TYR A 46 -8.30 -8.27 6.10
N PRO A 47 -9.09 -9.19 6.70
CA PRO A 47 -9.21 -9.25 8.14
C PRO A 47 -7.89 -9.71 8.76
N LEU A 48 -7.38 -8.91 9.71
CA LEU A 48 -6.19 -9.22 10.47
C LEU A 48 -6.59 -9.45 11.92
N LYS A 49 -6.42 -10.67 12.43
CA LYS A 49 -6.66 -11.00 13.84
C LYS A 49 -5.50 -11.81 14.38
N VAL A 50 -4.66 -11.17 15.18
CA VAL A 50 -3.53 -11.81 15.85
C VAL A 50 -3.94 -12.24 17.25
N ASN A 51 -4.56 -11.34 18.01
CA ASN A 51 -5.10 -11.60 19.35
C ASN A 51 -6.25 -10.63 19.65
N ASP A 52 -6.75 -10.60 20.88
CA ASP A 52 -7.90 -9.78 21.26
C ASP A 52 -7.62 -8.26 21.23
N TRP A 53 -6.36 -7.87 21.31
CA TRP A 53 -5.87 -6.49 21.32
C TRP A 53 -5.35 -6.03 19.96
N LEU A 54 -4.92 -6.97 19.11
CA LEU A 54 -4.29 -6.73 17.82
C LEU A 54 -5.14 -7.35 16.72
N LYS A 55 -6.24 -6.66 16.42
CA LYS A 55 -7.25 -7.05 15.43
C LYS A 55 -7.73 -5.83 14.64
N GLY A 56 -8.06 -6.02 13.36
CA GLY A 56 -8.49 -4.97 12.44
C GLY A 56 -8.73 -5.53 11.03
N SER A 57 -8.74 -4.63 10.06
CA SER A 57 -8.79 -4.98 8.63
C SER A 57 -7.81 -4.10 7.90
N LEU A 58 -6.96 -4.71 7.07
CA LEU A 58 -6.10 -3.98 6.13
C LEU A 58 -6.94 -3.56 4.93
N ASP A 59 -6.78 -2.33 4.44
CA ASP A 59 -7.50 -1.88 3.24
C ASP A 59 -7.12 -2.73 2.03
N TYR A 60 -5.81 -2.97 1.84
CA TYR A 60 -5.28 -3.85 0.81
C TYR A 60 -4.08 -4.66 1.31
N LEU A 61 -4.01 -5.92 0.89
CA LEU A 61 -2.86 -6.79 1.04
C LEU A 61 -2.51 -7.39 -0.33
N LEU A 62 -1.34 -7.02 -0.86
CA LEU A 62 -0.73 -7.67 -2.00
C LEU A 62 0.21 -8.76 -1.52
N ARG A 63 0.21 -9.91 -2.21
CA ARG A 63 1.06 -11.05 -1.88
C ARG A 63 1.62 -11.70 -3.13
N SER A 64 2.94 -11.70 -3.25
CA SER A 64 3.68 -12.52 -4.20
C SER A 64 4.14 -13.83 -3.51
N THR A 65 4.96 -14.63 -4.19
CA THR A 65 5.46 -15.89 -3.63
C THR A 65 6.29 -15.68 -2.36
N ASN A 66 7.13 -14.65 -2.33
CA ASN A 66 8.08 -14.41 -1.25
C ASN A 66 7.83 -13.12 -0.47
N ASP A 67 7.07 -12.18 -1.04
CA ASP A 67 6.90 -10.85 -0.48
C ASP A 67 5.43 -10.48 -0.32
N LEU A 68 5.20 -9.48 0.52
CA LEU A 68 3.89 -8.92 0.79
C LEU A 68 4.00 -7.41 0.93
N LEU A 69 2.89 -6.75 0.63
CA LEU A 69 2.74 -5.30 0.77
C LEU A 69 1.38 -4.99 1.34
N VAL A 70 1.37 -4.24 2.45
CA VAL A 70 0.16 -3.69 3.06
C VAL A 70 -0.06 -2.27 2.57
N ILE A 71 -1.29 -1.90 2.22
CA ILE A 71 -1.61 -0.52 1.83
C ILE A 71 -2.82 -0.06 2.61
N GLU A 72 -2.68 1.07 3.30
CA GLU A 72 -3.73 1.77 4.04
C GLU A 72 -4.11 3.05 3.33
N ALA A 73 -5.38 3.20 2.97
CA ALA A 73 -5.92 4.42 2.40
C ALA A 73 -6.51 5.30 3.51
N LYS A 74 -6.28 6.61 3.44
CA LYS A 74 -6.79 7.60 4.40
C LYS A 74 -7.35 8.82 3.69
N ASN A 75 -8.21 9.57 4.36
CA ASN A 75 -8.80 10.76 3.77
C ASN A 75 -7.88 11.99 3.80
N ASP A 76 -7.14 12.20 4.88
CA ASP A 76 -6.49 13.51 5.15
C ASP A 76 -5.16 13.46 5.93
N ASP A 77 -4.89 12.42 6.71
CA ASP A 77 -3.72 12.37 7.60
C ASP A 77 -2.81 11.15 7.34
N LEU A 78 -1.79 11.35 6.50
CA LEU A 78 -0.73 10.36 6.27
C LEU A 78 0.08 10.02 7.52
N THR A 79 0.20 10.93 8.50
CA THR A 79 0.99 10.69 9.72
C THR A 79 0.24 9.73 10.63
N ARG A 80 -1.05 9.98 10.85
CA ARG A 80 -1.91 9.07 11.60
C ARG A 80 -2.09 7.75 10.86
N GLY A 81 -2.24 7.80 9.54
CA GLY A 81 -2.24 6.63 8.68
C GLY A 81 -1.00 5.77 8.88
N PHE A 82 0.19 6.38 8.87
CA PHE A 82 1.44 5.66 9.08
C PHE A 82 1.53 5.02 10.46
N THR A 83 1.03 5.69 11.49
CA THR A 83 0.99 5.10 12.85
C THR A 83 0.12 3.84 12.88
N GLN A 84 -1.02 3.85 12.18
CA GLN A 84 -1.87 2.67 12.04
C GLN A 84 -1.15 1.56 11.26
N LEU A 85 -0.58 1.89 10.10
CA LEU A 85 0.18 0.95 9.27
C LEU A 85 1.31 0.30 10.08
N ALA A 86 2.04 1.07 10.88
CA ALA A 86 3.12 0.56 11.73
C ALA A 86 2.64 -0.54 12.69
N VAL A 87 1.49 -0.32 13.34
CA VAL A 87 0.88 -1.33 14.24
C VAL A 87 0.42 -2.56 13.46
N GLU A 88 -0.14 -2.38 12.28
CA GLU A 88 -0.58 -3.47 11.40
C GLU A 88 0.58 -4.30 10.84
N LEU A 89 1.71 -3.68 10.51
CA LEU A 89 2.93 -4.39 10.12
C LEU A 89 3.47 -5.23 11.27
N ILE A 90 3.46 -4.70 12.51
CA ILE A 90 3.84 -5.47 13.70
C ILE A 90 2.90 -6.67 13.88
N ALA A 91 1.59 -6.44 13.73
CA ALA A 91 0.59 -7.50 13.81
C ALA A 91 0.80 -8.59 12.77
N LEU A 92 1.01 -8.19 11.52
CA LEU A 92 1.25 -9.12 10.43
C LEU A 92 2.55 -9.90 10.65
N ALA A 93 3.57 -9.27 11.22
CA ALA A 93 4.82 -9.93 11.57
C ALA A 93 4.68 -11.04 12.62
N GLU A 94 3.64 -11.03 13.47
CA GLU A 94 3.38 -12.12 14.42
C GLU A 94 2.84 -13.39 13.74
N VAL A 95 2.16 -13.26 12.61
CA VAL A 95 1.48 -14.39 11.92
C VAL A 95 2.21 -14.84 10.66
N GLU A 96 3.09 -14.01 10.11
CA GLU A 96 3.90 -14.31 8.92
C GLU A 96 5.34 -14.68 9.27
N LYS A 97 5.99 -15.42 8.35
CA LYS A 97 7.36 -15.91 8.51
C LYS A 97 8.42 -14.94 7.98
N ASN A 98 8.04 -13.90 7.25
CA ASN A 98 8.95 -12.91 6.69
C ASN A 98 9.71 -12.17 7.80
N ASN A 99 10.90 -11.67 7.47
CA ASN A 99 11.67 -10.78 8.36
C ASN A 99 11.47 -9.31 8.01
N ILE A 100 11.18 -9.02 6.75
CA ILE A 100 10.93 -7.67 6.26
C ILE A 100 9.47 -7.59 5.83
N PHE A 101 8.81 -6.51 6.24
CA PHE A 101 7.44 -6.19 5.87
C PHE A 101 7.40 -4.78 5.31
N TYR A 102 6.83 -4.64 4.12
CA TYR A 102 6.63 -3.35 3.47
C TYR A 102 5.18 -2.90 3.63
N GLY A 103 5.02 -1.59 3.76
CA GLY A 103 3.72 -0.96 3.85
C GLY A 103 3.70 0.37 3.11
N ALA A 104 2.52 0.80 2.69
CA ALA A 104 2.29 2.15 2.20
C ALA A 104 1.04 2.75 2.83
N VAL A 105 1.06 4.07 3.03
CA VAL A 105 -0.12 4.86 3.34
C VAL A 105 -0.38 5.83 2.21
N THR A 106 -1.65 6.01 1.85
CA THR A 106 -2.03 6.85 0.72
C THR A 106 -3.29 7.65 0.97
N MET A 107 -3.35 8.87 0.42
CA MET A 107 -4.58 9.64 0.28
C MET A 107 -5.18 9.49 -1.14
N GLY A 108 -4.75 8.47 -1.88
CA GLY A 108 -5.04 8.27 -3.29
C GLY A 108 -4.05 9.04 -4.17
N ASP A 109 -3.97 10.36 -3.98
CA ASP A 109 -3.14 11.28 -4.76
C ASP A 109 -1.72 11.44 -4.22
N VAL A 110 -1.46 11.03 -2.98
CA VAL A 110 -0.13 11.06 -2.36
C VAL A 110 0.13 9.76 -1.62
N TRP A 111 1.29 9.16 -1.85
CA TRP A 111 1.74 7.91 -1.25
C TRP A 111 3.02 8.09 -0.43
N ARG A 112 3.09 7.37 0.68
CA ARG A 112 4.30 7.27 1.52
C ARG A 112 4.53 5.83 1.93
N PHE A 113 5.79 5.40 1.90
CA PHE A 113 6.17 4.03 2.23
C PHE A 113 6.76 3.90 3.63
N GLY A 114 6.69 2.67 4.14
CA GLY A 114 7.32 2.24 5.36
C GLY A 114 7.83 0.81 5.26
N LYS A 115 8.73 0.48 6.17
CA LYS A 115 9.31 -0.84 6.30
C LYS A 115 9.43 -1.21 7.78
N LEU A 116 9.00 -2.42 8.12
CA LEU A 116 9.33 -3.07 9.38
C LEU A 116 10.43 -4.10 9.14
N ASN A 117 11.52 -3.99 9.89
CA ASN A 117 12.48 -5.07 10.09
C ASN A 117 12.15 -5.77 11.41
N LYS A 118 11.59 -6.98 11.31
CA LYS A 118 11.15 -7.77 12.47
C LYS A 118 12.31 -8.15 13.39
N LYS A 119 13.48 -8.46 12.81
CA LYS A 119 14.66 -8.89 13.57
C LYS A 119 15.23 -7.76 14.41
N ASP A 120 15.31 -6.57 13.83
CA ASP A 120 15.87 -5.39 14.50
C ASP A 120 14.80 -4.59 15.26
N GLN A 121 13.55 -5.04 15.23
CA GLN A 121 12.37 -4.38 15.83
C GLN A 121 12.27 -2.90 15.44
N GLN A 122 12.62 -2.59 14.19
CA GLN A 122 12.73 -1.23 13.70
C GLN A 122 11.69 -0.97 12.61
N ILE A 123 10.93 0.11 12.77
CA ILE A 123 10.08 0.67 11.73
C ILE A 123 10.74 1.91 11.15
N THR A 124 10.81 1.98 9.83
CA THR A 124 11.32 3.13 9.09
C THR A 124 10.20 3.69 8.21
N GLN A 125 10.02 5.00 8.27
CA GLN A 125 9.16 5.74 7.36
C GLN A 125 10.05 6.40 6.30
N ASP A 126 9.70 6.24 5.02
CA ASP A 126 10.38 6.96 3.96
C ASP A 126 10.03 8.46 4.02
N ILE A 127 11.01 9.30 3.73
CA ILE A 127 10.85 10.74 3.59
C ILE A 127 10.23 11.11 2.24
N ASN A 128 10.38 10.24 1.25
CA ASN A 128 9.88 10.48 -0.10
C ASN A 128 8.36 10.34 -0.15
N LEU A 129 7.76 11.17 -0.99
CA LEU A 129 6.33 11.16 -1.30
C LEU A 129 6.19 10.98 -2.81
N PHE A 130 5.26 10.11 -3.21
CA PHE A 130 4.90 9.94 -4.61
C PHE A 130 3.52 10.57 -4.83
N LYS A 131 3.41 11.49 -5.78
CA LYS A 131 2.19 12.21 -6.14
C LYS A 131 1.59 11.61 -7.40
N ILE A 132 0.28 11.46 -7.45
CA ILE A 132 -0.45 10.90 -8.59
C ILE A 132 -1.24 12.03 -9.27
N PRO A 133 -1.18 12.14 -10.61
CA PRO A 133 -0.60 11.18 -11.57
C PRO A 133 0.90 11.35 -11.86
N ASP A 134 1.55 12.43 -11.41
CA ASP A 134 2.89 12.84 -11.85
C ASP A 134 4.01 11.79 -11.64
N ASP A 135 4.03 11.13 -10.48
CA ASP A 135 5.06 10.17 -10.06
C ASP A 135 4.61 8.71 -10.27
N LEU A 136 3.59 8.46 -11.12
CA LEU A 136 2.98 7.14 -11.26
C LEU A 136 3.98 6.07 -11.72
N LYS A 137 4.93 6.43 -12.57
CA LYS A 137 6.00 5.54 -13.03
C LYS A 137 6.90 5.11 -11.87
N ASP A 138 7.39 6.08 -11.08
CA ASP A 138 8.29 5.83 -9.97
C ASP A 138 7.58 5.06 -8.84
N LEU A 139 6.30 5.37 -8.57
CA LEU A 139 5.46 4.59 -7.67
C LEU A 139 5.37 3.14 -8.16
N GLY A 140 5.11 2.93 -9.45
CA GLY A 140 5.04 1.59 -10.05
C GLY A 140 6.33 0.80 -9.87
N GLU A 141 7.48 1.42 -10.12
CA GLU A 141 8.81 0.79 -9.94
C GLU A 141 9.04 0.35 -8.49
N VAL A 142 8.65 1.17 -7.51
CA VAL A 142 8.74 0.81 -6.08
C VAL A 142 7.82 -0.36 -5.73
N LEU A 143 6.56 -0.33 -6.19
CA LEU A 143 5.58 -1.39 -5.94
C LEU A 143 6.04 -2.72 -6.54
N VAL A 144 6.54 -2.71 -7.78
CA VAL A 144 7.09 -3.89 -8.46
C VAL A 144 8.32 -4.40 -7.71
N GLY A 145 9.28 -3.53 -7.38
CA GLY A 145 10.51 -3.92 -6.68
C GLY A 145 10.26 -4.54 -5.30
N ILE A 146 9.21 -4.10 -4.60
CA ILE A 146 8.79 -4.72 -3.34
C ILE A 146 8.23 -6.14 -3.58
N LEU A 147 7.44 -6.34 -4.64
CA LEU A 147 6.70 -7.58 -4.86
C LEU A 147 7.50 -8.67 -5.60
N GLU A 148 8.46 -8.29 -6.43
CA GLU A 148 9.41 -9.24 -7.04
C GLU A 148 10.52 -9.64 -6.06
N GLY A 149 10.71 -8.83 -5.01
CA GLY A 149 11.75 -9.00 -4.02
C GLY A 149 13.10 -8.47 -4.50
N VAL A 150 13.99 -8.17 -3.55
CA VAL A 150 15.40 -7.95 -3.88
C VAL A 150 16.03 -9.33 -3.96
N GLU A 151 16.47 -9.76 -5.14
CA GLU A 151 17.37 -10.92 -5.25
C GLU A 151 18.56 -10.68 -4.31
N ASN A 152 18.69 -11.53 -3.29
CA ASN A 152 19.87 -11.55 -2.43
C ASN A 152 21.00 -12.32 -3.09
#